data_AF-A0A1W6MQZ5-F1
#
_entry.id   AF-A0A1W6MQZ5-F1
#
_cell.length_a   1.000
_cell.length_b   1.000
_cell.length_c   1.000
_cell.angle_alpha   90.00
_cell.angle_beta   90.00
_cell.angle_gamma   90.00
#
_symmetry.space_group_name_H-M   'P 1'
#
loop_
_entity.id
_entity.type
_entity.pdbx_description
1 polymer ?
#
loop_
_entity_poly.entity_id
_entity_poly.type
_entity_poly.pdbx_seq_one_letter_code
_entity_poly.pdbx_strand_id
1 'polypeptide(L)' 'MSGKETPLVKEMNLTLRPTLVLCTLGGGIMGAILALWGTDNYQIVAATAFVFAVLTGLFSTFI' A
#
# COMPACT_ATOMS: atom_id res chain seq x y z
N MET A 1 8.89 -0.66 37.25
CA MET A 1 9.13 -1.95 36.56
C MET A 1 9.23 -1.64 35.08
N SER A 2 10.46 -1.66 34.58
CA SER A 2 10.87 -1.24 33.23
C SER A 2 10.64 -2.41 32.26
N GLY A 3 9.60 -2.31 31.44
CA GLY A 3 9.33 -3.22 30.32
C GLY A 3 10.16 -2.77 29.13
N LYS A 4 11.22 -3.52 28.81
CA LYS A 4 12.02 -3.33 27.60
C LYS A 4 11.13 -3.59 26.38
N GLU A 5 10.60 -2.53 25.79
CA GLU A 5 10.01 -2.59 24.45
C GLU A 5 11.13 -2.95 23.47
N THR A 6 11.01 -4.13 22.88
CA THR A 6 11.95 -4.69 21.91
C THR A 6 12.19 -3.70 20.76
N PRO A 7 13.46 -3.29 20.47
CA PRO A 7 13.78 -2.29 19.45
C PRO A 7 13.24 -2.66 18.06
N LEU A 8 13.08 -3.96 17.79
CA LEU A 8 12.58 -4.52 16.54
C LEU A 8 11.17 -4.02 16.16
N VAL A 9 10.27 -3.81 17.13
CA VAL A 9 8.88 -3.38 16.85
C VAL A 9 8.84 -1.90 16.45
N LYS A 10 9.71 -1.08 17.04
CA LYS A 10 9.83 0.35 16.69
C LYS A 10 10.45 0.53 15.31
N GLU A 11 11.46 -0.28 14.97
CA GLU A 11 12.08 -0.33 13.65
C GLU A 11 11.13 -0.89 12.58
N MET A 12 10.32 -1.91 12.90
CA MET A 12 9.26 -2.42 12.00
C MET A 12 8.15 -1.38 11.76
N ASN A 13 7.79 -0.57 12.75
CA ASN A 13 6.80 0.51 12.59
C ASN A 13 7.38 1.73 11.85
N LEU A 14 8.69 1.96 11.95
CA LEU A 14 9.41 2.93 11.12
C LEU A 14 9.63 2.45 9.68
N THR A 15 9.74 1.13 9.47
CA THR A 15 9.91 0.48 8.15
C THR A 15 8.57 0.33 7.43
N LEU A 16 7.52 -0.15 8.11
CA LEU A 16 6.13 0.04 7.68
C LEU A 16 5.70 1.45 8.08
N ARG A 17 6.26 2.46 7.40
CA ARG A 17 5.76 3.83 7.55
C ARG A 17 4.23 3.78 7.38
N PRO A 18 3.43 4.31 8.33
CA PRO A 18 1.98 4.40 8.15
C PRO A 18 1.59 5.05 6.81
N THR A 19 2.44 5.96 6.33
CA THR A 19 2.40 6.53 4.98
C THR A 19 2.45 5.47 3.87
N LEU A 20 3.32 4.46 3.96
CA LEU A 20 3.41 3.36 2.99
C LEU A 20 2.08 2.60 2.88
N VAL A 21 1.45 2.33 4.03
CA VAL A 21 0.15 1.65 4.08
C VAL A 21 -0.93 2.52 3.46
N LEU A 22 -0.95 3.82 3.76
CA LEU A 22 -1.90 4.75 3.17
C LEU A 22 -1.71 4.93 1.66
N CYS A 23 -0.46 4.98 1.19
CA CYS A 23 -0.13 5.12 -0.22
C CYS A 23 -0.49 3.85 -1.01
N THR A 24 -0.16 2.66 -0.49
CA THR A 24 -0.53 1.38 -1.12
C THR A 24 -2.05 1.20 -1.19
N LEU A 25 -2.77 1.48 -0.10
CA LEU A 25 -4.24 1.44 -0.08
C LEU A 25 -4.83 2.47 -1.05
N GLY A 26 -4.36 3.72 -1.00
CA GLY A 26 -4.85 4.80 -1.85
C GLY A 26 -4.63 4.50 -3.34
N GLY A 27 -3.44 4.02 -3.71
CA GLY A 27 -3.16 3.63 -5.08
C GLY A 27 -3.98 2.43 -5.53
N GLY A 28 -4.14 1.42 -4.69
CA GLY A 28 -4.96 0.26 -5.01
C GLY A 28 -6.43 0.59 -5.24
N ILE A 29 -7.00 1.43 -4.37
CA ILE A 29 -8.38 1.92 -4.49
C ILE A 29 -8.55 2.74 -5.78
N MET A 30 -7.61 3.64 -6.05
CA MET A 30 -7.70 4.49 -7.25
C MET A 30 -7.53 3.69 -8.54
N GLY A 31 -6.63 2.71 -8.56
CA GLY A 31 -6.46 1.77 -9.67
C GLY A 31 -7.72 0.94 -9.93
N ALA A 32 -8.40 0.49 -8.87
CA ALA A 32 -9.67 -0.23 -9.00
C ALA A 32 -10.78 0.64 -9.60
N ILE A 33 -10.93 1.88 -9.14
CA ILE A 33 -11.96 2.81 -9.65
C ILE A 33 -11.73 3.12 -11.13
N LEU A 34 -10.48 3.37 -11.52
CA LEU A 34 -10.13 3.64 -12.92
C LEU A 34 -10.36 2.41 -13.82
N ALA A 35 -10.06 1.21 -13.32
CA ALA A 35 -10.26 -0.01 -14.09
C ALA A 35 -11.74 -0.35 -14.27
N LEU A 36 -12.57 -0.10 -13.25
CA LEU A 36 -14.03 -0.27 -13.34
C LEU A 36 -14.67 0.66 -14.38
N TRP A 37 -14.04 1.79 -14.71
CA TRP A 37 -14.48 2.66 -15.79
C TRP A 37 -14.08 2.15 -17.19
N GLY A 38 -13.01 1.35 -17.27
CA GLY A 38 -12.47 0.85 -18.53
C GLY A 38 -12.95 -0.55 -18.93
N THR A 39 -13.35 -1.38 -17.96
CA THR A 39 -13.75 -2.76 -18.21
C THR A 39 -14.59 -3.37 -17.09
N ASP A 40 -15.53 -4.23 -17.45
CA ASP A 40 -16.30 -5.07 -16.51
C ASP A 40 -15.58 -6.40 -16.18
N ASN A 41 -14.40 -6.65 -16.76
CA ASN A 41 -13.69 -7.89 -16.56
C ASN A 41 -12.93 -7.87 -15.23
N TYR A 42 -13.48 -8.56 -14.23
CA TYR A 42 -12.97 -8.55 -12.85
C TYR A 42 -11.49 -8.94 -12.72
N GLN A 43 -10.97 -9.80 -13.60
CA GLN A 43 -9.56 -10.17 -13.61
C GLN A 43 -8.65 -8.98 -13.93
N ILE A 44 -9.08 -8.14 -14.88
CA ILE A 44 -8.32 -6.95 -15.30
C ILE A 44 -8.36 -5.91 -14.19
N VAL A 45 -9.53 -5.70 -13.57
CA VAL A 45 -9.72 -4.76 -12.45
C VAL A 45 -8.85 -5.12 -11.25
N ALA A 46 -8.83 -6.39 -10.86
CA ALA A 46 -7.99 -6.84 -9.74
C ALA A 46 -6.49 -6.70 -10.05
N ALA A 47 -6.07 -7.05 -11.27
CA ALA A 47 -4.68 -6.89 -11.70
C ALA A 47 -4.23 -5.43 -11.71
N THR A 48 -5.06 -4.52 -12.21
CA THR A 48 -4.75 -3.08 -12.22
C THR A 48 -4.72 -2.48 -10.82
N ALA A 49 -5.69 -2.82 -9.97
CA ALA A 49 -5.69 -2.39 -8.57
C ALA A 49 -4.43 -2.86 -7.83
N PHE A 50 -4.02 -4.11 -8.02
CA PHE A 50 -2.81 -4.66 -7.41
C PHE A 50 -1.54 -3.95 -7.91
N VAL A 51 -1.40 -3.78 -9.22
CA VAL A 51 -0.24 -3.09 -9.81
C VAL A 51 -0.15 -1.64 -9.32
N PHE A 52 -1.27 -0.92 -9.29
CA PHE A 52 -1.28 0.45 -8.76
C PHE A 52 -0.94 0.52 -7.27
N ALA A 53 -1.43 -0.42 -6.46
CA ALA A 53 -1.08 -0.50 -5.04
C ALA A 53 0.42 -0.71 -4.82
N VAL A 54 1.03 -1.62 -5.60
CA VAL A 54 2.47 -1.92 -5.52
C VAL A 54 3.30 -0.72 -5.98
N LEU A 55 2.96 -0.10 -7.12
CA LEU A 55 3.69 1.04 -7.65
C LEU A 55 3.63 2.25 -6.71
N THR A 56 2.46 2.57 -6.16
CA THR A 56 2.31 3.68 -5.19
C THR A 56 2.98 3.39 -3.86
N GLY A 57 2.99 2.14 -3.40
CA GLY A 57 3.77 1.71 -2.23
C GLY A 57 5.27 1.89 -2.43
N LEU A 58 5.80 1.44 -3.57
CA LEU A 58 7.20 1.64 -3.91
C LEU A 58 7.54 3.13 -4.01
N PHE A 59 6.70 3.94 -4.66
CA PHE A 59 6.88 5.40 -4.72
C PHE A 59 6.93 6.06 -3.34
N SER A 60 6.10 5.61 -2.39
CA SER A 60 6.11 6.13 -1.01
C SER A 60 7.40 5.83 -0.25
N THR A 61 8.26 4.94 -0.73
CA THR A 61 9.57 4.67 -0.12
C THR A 61 10.62 5.70 -0.54
N PHE A 62 10.39 6.39 -1.66
CA PHE A 62 11.26 7.46 -2.18
C PHE A 62 10.86 8.86 -1.70
N ILE A 63 9.73 8.97 -0.99
CA ILE A 63 9.21 10.21 -0.37
C ILE A 63 9.44 10.14 1.15
#